data_AF-A0A526QYN6-F1
#
_entry.id   AF-A0A526QYN6-F1
#
_cell.length_a   1.000
_cell.length_b   1.000
_cell.length_c   1.000
_cell.angle_alpha   90.00
_cell.angle_beta   90.00
_cell.angle_gamma   90.00
#
_symmetry.space_group_name_H-M   'P 1'
#
loop_
_entity.id
_entity.type
_entity.pdbx_description
1 polymer ?
#
loop_
_entity_poly.entity_id
_entity_poly.type
_entity_poly.pdbx_seq_one_letter_code
_entity_poly.pdbx_strand_id
1 'polypeptide(L)' 'LIHIGWDNRMVVVKLSTYPDFTNTAYSVATLKAVHAIAAALA' A
#
# COMPACT_ATOMS: atom_id res chain seq x y z
N LEU A 1 -5.20 -4.83 4.09
CA LEU A 1 -3.72 -4.76 4.15
C LEU A 1 -3.32 -3.59 5.05
N ILE A 2 -2.36 -3.77 5.96
CA ILE A 2 -1.80 -2.69 6.78
C ILE A 2 -0.33 -2.55 6.38
N HIS A 3 0.07 -1.34 5.97
CA HIS A 3 1.45 -1.00 5.62
C HIS A 3 1.94 0.12 6.54
N ILE A 4 3.12 -0.06 7.13
CA ILE A 4 3.76 0.92 8.02
C ILE A 4 5.08 1.30 7.39
N GLY A 5 5.18 2.56 6.93
CA GLY A 5 6.38 3.16 6.37
C GLY A 5 7.03 4.06 7.40
N TRP A 6 8.11 3.58 8.04
CA TRP A 6 8.83 4.33 9.07
C TRP A 6 9.60 5.53 8.50
N ASP A 7 10.12 5.40 7.29
CA ASP A 7 10.89 6.45 6.61
C ASP A 7 10.06 7.73 6.42
N ASN A 8 8.79 7.58 6.05
CA ASN A 8 7.86 8.68 5.81
C ASN A 8 6.89 8.90 6.99
N ARG A 9 7.11 8.22 8.13
CA ARG A 9 6.22 8.23 9.31
C ARG A 9 4.74 8.05 8.96
N MET A 10 4.44 7.15 8.02
CA MET A 10 3.11 6.95 7.44
C MET A 10 2.55 5.56 7.75
N VAL A 11 1.26 5.50 8.06
CA VAL A 11 0.50 4.24 8.18
C VAL A 11 -0.61 4.24 7.14
N VAL A 12 -0.67 3.19 6.32
CA VAL A 12 -1.71 2.99 5.30
C VAL A 12 -2.53 1.75 5.63
N VAL A 13 -3.85 1.95 5.70
CA VAL A 13 -4.84 0.88 5.87
C VAL A 13 -5.64 0.76 4.58
N LYS A 14 -5.41 -0.31 3.83
CA LYS A 14 -6.24 -0.66 2.68
C LYS A 14 -7.35 -1.61 3.12
N LEU A 15 -8.59 -1.15 2.95
CA LEU A 15 -9.82 -1.91 3.14
C LEU A 15 -10.37 -2.31 1.76
N SER A 16 -10.39 -3.61 1.47
CA SER A 16 -10.98 -4.13 0.23
C SER A 16 -11.57 -5.51 0.47
N THR A 17 -12.68 -5.79 -0.22
CA THR A 17 -13.37 -7.10 -0.20
C THR A 17 -12.72 -8.11 -1.13
N TYR A 18 -11.86 -7.65 -2.06
CA TYR A 18 -11.14 -8.51 -2.99
C TYR A 18 -9.98 -9.24 -2.29
N PRO A 19 -9.76 -10.55 -2.56
CA PRO A 19 -8.70 -11.33 -1.91
C PRO A 19 -7.30 -10.97 -2.43
N ASP A 20 -6.71 -9.91 -1.87
CA ASP A 20 -5.40 -9.36 -2.22
C ASP A 20 -4.26 -10.41 -2.25
N PHE A 21 -4.29 -11.39 -1.34
CA PHE A 21 -3.24 -12.40 -1.18
C PHE A 21 -3.23 -13.45 -2.30
N THR A 22 -4.35 -13.58 -3.01
CA THR A 22 -4.50 -14.54 -4.12
C THR A 22 -4.14 -13.93 -5.47
N ASN A 23 -4.00 -12.61 -5.54
CA ASN A 23 -3.72 -11.89 -6.78
C ASN A 23 -2.46 -11.02 -6.63
N THR A 24 -1.32 -11.59 -7.03
CA THR A 24 -0.01 -10.93 -6.95
C THR A 24 0.02 -9.62 -7.75
N ALA A 25 -0.62 -9.55 -8.91
CA ALA A 25 -0.66 -8.34 -9.73
C ALA A 25 -1.37 -7.19 -8.99
N TYR A 26 -2.47 -7.49 -8.32
CA TYR A 26 -3.21 -6.51 -7.52
C TYR A 26 -2.42 -6.04 -6.29
N SER A 27 -1.70 -6.95 -5.63
CA SER A 27 -0.79 -6.61 -4.53
C SER A 27 0.36 -5.70 -4.97
N VAL A 28 0.98 -5.97 -6.12
CA VAL A 28 2.03 -5.11 -6.69
C VAL A 28 1.51 -3.72 -7.05
N ALA A 29 0.33 -3.64 -7.67
CA ALA A 29 -0.31 -2.35 -7.99
C ALA A 29 -0.59 -1.53 -6.72
N THR A 30 -1.08 -2.20 -5.67
CA THR A 30 -1.35 -1.56 -4.37
C THR A 30 -0.09 -0.98 -3.76
N LEU A 31 1.01 -1.73 -3.71
CA LEU A 31 2.28 -1.25 -3.15
C LEU A 31 2.86 -0.09 -3.96
N LYS A 32 2.78 -0.13 -5.29
CA LYS A 32 3.19 0.99 -6.15
C LYS A 32 2.42 2.26 -5.83
N ALA A 33 1.10 2.17 -5.63
CA ALA A 33 0.28 3.31 -5.25
C ALA A 33 0.68 3.86 -3.87
N VAL A 34 0.93 2.99 -2.89
CA VAL A 34 1.39 3.39 -1.56
C VAL A 34 2.72 4.14 -1.63
N HIS A 35 3.69 3.64 -2.40
CA HIS A 35 4.98 4.32 -2.58
C HIS A 35 4.85 5.67 -3.27
N ALA A 36 3.98 5.79 -4.29
CA ALA A 36 3.74 7.06 -4.95
C ALA A 36 3.12 8.10 -4.00
N ILE A 37 2.17 7.69 -3.17
CA ILE A 37 1.58 8.55 -2.13
C ILE A 37 2.65 8.95 -1.09
N ALA A 38 3.46 8.00 -0.63
CA ALA A 38 4.54 8.27 0.31
C ALA A 38 5.51 9.32 -0.23
N ALA A 39 5.91 9.20 -1.51
CA ALA A 39 6.80 10.16 -2.17
C ALA A 39 6.17 11.56 -2.33
N ALA A 40 4.85 11.65 -2.55
CA ALA A 40 4.15 12.92 -2.66
C ALA A 40 3.94 13.63 -1.30
N LEU A 41 4.04 12.90 -0.19
CA LEU A 41 3.88 13.40 1.17
C LEU A 41 5.21 13.71 1.88
N ALA A 42 6.35 13.40 1.26
CA ALA A 42 7.68 13.74 1.74
C ALA A 42 8.06 15.19 1.35
#